data_AF-A0A2T0MM48-F1
#
_entry.id   AF-A0A2T0MM48-F1
#
_cell.length_a   1.000
_cell.length_b   1.000
_cell.length_c   1.000
_cell.angle_alpha   90.00
_cell.angle_beta   90.00
_cell.angle_gamma   90.00
#
_symmetry.space_group_name_H-M   'P 1'
#
loop_
_entity.id
_entity.type
_entity.pdbx_description
1 polymer ?
#
loop_
_entity_poly.entity_id
_entity_poly.type
_entity_poly.pdbx_seq_one_letter_code
_entity_poly.pdbx_strand_id
1 'polypeptide(L)'
;MVRSVFHLDSGLLNGLTGFIAPAVSTVVGLSFARIDPRRAMTVGIYASVAGAVGIIGGVFAGNLTVMIIGQAVAGVGFGASFSAALRLIFPLAAAHQRAGVVAGIYVVSYVAFGVPIVIESQLVGPLGEIPAVVCYTALTVLPALISLFAQTRMRRGA
;
A
#
# COMPACT_ATOMS: atom_id res chain seq x y z
N MET A 1 -3.23 -1.28 18.15
CA MET A 1 -4.21 -1.87 17.21
C MET A 1 -4.72 -3.27 17.58
N VAL A 2 -3.96 -4.39 17.47
CA VAL A 2 -4.56 -5.73 17.73
C VAL A 2 -5.11 -5.88 19.15
N ARG A 3 -4.33 -5.45 20.14
CA ARG A 3 -4.70 -5.44 21.56
C ARG A 3 -5.87 -4.50 21.87
N SER A 4 -5.86 -3.32 21.26
CA SER A 4 -6.75 -2.20 21.57
C SER A 4 -8.09 -2.27 20.85
N VAL A 5 -8.14 -2.84 19.64
CA VAL A 5 -9.36 -2.98 18.83
C VAL A 5 -10.00 -4.36 18.99
N PHE A 6 -9.20 -5.42 19.06
CA PHE A 6 -9.72 -6.80 19.09
C PHE A 6 -9.61 -7.45 20.47
N HIS A 7 -9.09 -6.74 21.48
CA HIS A 7 -8.88 -7.24 22.85
C HIS A 7 -8.06 -8.53 22.93
N LEU A 8 -7.20 -8.78 21.94
CA LEU A 8 -6.34 -9.96 21.87
C LEU A 8 -4.92 -9.60 22.31
N ASP A 9 -4.49 -10.16 23.44
CA ASP A 9 -3.15 -10.03 24.00
C ASP A 9 -2.21 -11.12 23.44
N SER A 10 -1.86 -11.01 22.15
CA SER A 10 -0.91 -11.92 21.50
C SER A 10 0.11 -11.17 20.66
N GLY A 11 1.39 -11.25 21.06
CA GLY A 11 2.50 -10.71 20.29
C GLY A 11 2.63 -11.32 18.90
N LEU A 12 2.24 -12.59 18.74
CA LEU A 12 2.24 -13.29 17.46
C LEU A 12 1.22 -12.71 16.49
N LEU A 13 0.01 -12.40 16.95
CA LEU A 13 -1.02 -11.78 16.10
C LEU A 13 -0.62 -10.37 15.69
N ASN A 14 -0.04 -9.58 16.60
CA ASN A 14 0.52 -8.27 16.26
C ASN A 14 1.63 -8.41 15.20
N GLY A 15 2.59 -9.32 15.39
CA GLY A 15 3.64 -9.59 14.41
C GLY A 15 3.09 -10.03 13.06
N LEU A 16 2.10 -10.93 13.05
CA LEU A 16 1.46 -11.44 11.83
C LEU A 16 0.77 -10.32 11.05
N THR A 17 0.02 -9.44 11.72
CA THR A 17 -0.63 -8.30 11.07
C THR A 17 0.37 -7.31 10.47
N GLY A 18 1.54 -7.13 11.10
CA GLY A 18 2.62 -6.32 10.52
C GLY A 18 3.33 -7.02 9.34
N PHE A 19 3.39 -8.35 9.36
CA PHE A 19 4.17 -9.15 8.41
C PHE A 19 3.43 -9.49 7.12
N ILE A 20 2.10 -9.71 7.18
CA ILE A 20 1.38 -10.31 6.05
C ILE A 20 1.41 -9.44 4.78
N ALA A 21 1.25 -8.12 4.91
CA ALA A 21 1.28 -7.22 3.76
C ALA A 21 2.66 -7.18 3.09
N PRO A 22 3.79 -7.00 3.80
CA PRO A 22 5.13 -7.15 3.23
C PRO A 22 5.38 -8.52 2.58
N ALA A 23 5.01 -9.61 3.27
CA ALA A 23 5.22 -10.97 2.77
C ALA A 23 4.51 -11.21 1.43
N VAL A 24 3.23 -10.81 1.35
CA VAL A 24 2.45 -10.90 0.11
C VAL A 24 3.04 -9.99 -0.97
N SER A 25 3.48 -8.78 -0.61
CA SER A 25 4.11 -7.85 -1.55
C SER A 25 5.37 -8.43 -2.20
N THR A 26 6.21 -9.13 -1.43
CA THR A 26 7.41 -9.81 -1.94
C THR A 26 7.04 -10.90 -2.94
N VAL A 27 6.10 -11.77 -2.59
CA VAL A 27 5.64 -12.87 -3.47
C VAL A 27 5.04 -12.32 -4.76
N VAL A 28 4.19 -11.29 -4.66
CA VAL A 28 3.52 -10.66 -5.80
C VAL A 28 4.52 -9.91 -6.67
N GLY A 29 5.44 -9.15 -6.09
CA GLY A 29 6.47 -8.43 -6.82
C GLY A 29 7.35 -9.35 -7.68
N LEU A 30 7.68 -10.54 -7.16
CA LEU A 30 8.41 -11.58 -7.90
C LEU A 30 7.52 -12.26 -8.96
N SER A 31 6.29 -12.62 -8.61
CA SER A 31 5.37 -13.32 -9.51
C SER A 31 4.93 -12.44 -10.70
N PHE A 32 4.76 -11.14 -10.47
CA PHE A 32 4.35 -10.16 -11.48
C PHE A 32 5.53 -9.70 -12.35
N ALA A 33 6.74 -10.20 -12.11
CA ALA A 33 7.92 -9.86 -12.92
C ALA A 33 7.75 -10.21 -14.41
N ARG A 34 6.88 -11.17 -14.76
CA ARG A 34 6.58 -11.57 -16.14
C ARG A 34 5.33 -10.93 -16.74
N ILE A 35 4.53 -10.23 -15.93
CA ILE A 35 3.31 -9.57 -16.39
C ILE A 35 3.69 -8.22 -17.03
N ASP A 36 2.89 -7.76 -18.00
CA ASP A 36 3.04 -6.42 -18.56
C ASP A 36 3.01 -5.35 -17.45
N PRO A 37 4.01 -4.45 -17.35
CA PRO A 37 4.08 -3.46 -16.29
C PRO A 37 2.85 -2.55 -16.18
N ARG A 38 2.22 -2.16 -17.31
CA ARG A 38 1.04 -1.28 -17.26
C ARG A 38 -0.18 -2.00 -16.69
N ARG A 39 -0.39 -3.25 -17.09
CA ARG A 39 -1.45 -4.11 -16.51
C ARG A 39 -1.20 -4.38 -15.03
N ALA A 40 0.04 -4.72 -14.66
CA ALA A 40 0.43 -4.94 -13.28
C ALA A 40 0.18 -3.70 -12.40
N MET A 41 0.50 -2.50 -12.90
CA MET A 41 0.23 -1.23 -12.22
C MET A 41 -1.26 -1.00 -12.01
N THR A 42 -2.09 -1.22 -13.05
CA THR A 42 -3.54 -1.05 -12.93
C THR A 42 -4.15 -2.02 -11.92
N VAL A 43 -3.80 -3.32 -12.00
CA VAL A 43 -4.25 -4.34 -11.03
C VAL A 43 -3.80 -3.97 -9.62
N GLY A 44 -2.56 -3.52 -9.48
CA GLY A 44 -2.00 -3.10 -8.20
C GLY A 44 -2.79 -1.96 -7.56
N ILE A 45 -3.18 -0.94 -8.33
CA ILE A 45 -3.92 0.19 -7.77
C ILE A 45 -5.34 -0.22 -7.34
N TYR A 46 -6.03 -1.06 -8.12
CA TYR A 46 -7.33 -1.60 -7.70
C TYR A 46 -7.22 -2.44 -6.42
N ALA A 47 -6.21 -3.31 -6.34
CA ALA A 47 -5.94 -4.12 -5.16
C ALA A 47 -5.58 -3.26 -3.94
N SER A 48 -4.81 -2.17 -4.11
CA SER A 48 -4.50 -1.24 -3.02
C SER A 48 -5.76 -0.58 -2.45
N VAL A 49 -6.68 -0.12 -3.31
CA VAL A 49 -7.95 0.48 -2.88
C VAL A 49 -8.83 -0.56 -2.19
N ALA A 50 -8.99 -1.74 -2.78
CA ALA A 50 -9.78 -2.83 -2.19
C ALA A 50 -9.21 -3.30 -0.85
N GLY A 51 -7.88 -3.40 -0.74
CA GLY A 51 -7.18 -3.76 0.49
C GLY A 51 -7.37 -2.73 1.58
N ALA A 52 -7.23 -1.43 1.27
CA ALA A 52 -7.48 -0.35 2.21
C ALA A 52 -8.92 -0.35 2.75
N VAL A 53 -9.90 -0.56 1.86
CA VAL A 53 -11.33 -0.72 2.25
C VAL A 53 -11.54 -1.96 3.12
N GLY A 54 -10.89 -3.08 2.79
CA GLY A 54 -10.97 -4.31 3.58
C GLY A 54 -10.38 -4.15 4.98
N ILE A 55 -9.23 -3.47 5.10
CA ILE A 55 -8.60 -3.17 6.39
C ILE A 55 -9.56 -2.35 7.24
N ILE A 56 -10.01 -1.19 6.76
CA ILE A 56 -10.85 -0.30 7.56
C ILE A 56 -12.21 -0.93 7.87
N GLY A 57 -12.78 -1.69 6.93
CA GLY A 57 -14.02 -2.45 7.16
C GLY A 57 -13.86 -3.51 8.25
N GLY A 58 -12.73 -4.23 8.27
CA GLY A 58 -12.41 -5.19 9.33
C GLY A 58 -12.24 -4.54 10.70
N VAL A 59 -11.65 -3.34 10.75
CA VAL A 59 -11.53 -2.53 11.97
C VAL A 59 -12.90 -2.14 12.50
N PHE A 60 -13.76 -1.56 11.67
CA PHE A 60 -15.10 -1.15 12.08
C PHE A 60 -15.99 -2.33 12.51
N ALA A 61 -15.83 -3.48 11.86
CA ALA A 61 -16.56 -4.70 12.20
C ALA A 61 -16.01 -5.44 13.43
N GLY A 62 -14.87 -5.00 14.00
CA GLY A 62 -14.17 -5.77 15.05
C GLY A 62 -13.75 -7.16 14.58
N ASN A 63 -13.57 -7.38 13.28
CA ASN A 63 -13.22 -8.67 12.69
C ASN A 63 -11.75 -8.70 12.21
N LEU A 64 -10.90 -9.35 13.01
CA LEU A 64 -9.47 -9.46 12.74
C LEU A 64 -9.19 -10.20 11.42
N THR A 65 -9.96 -11.23 11.09
CA THR A 65 -9.79 -12.00 9.86
C THR A 65 -10.03 -11.14 8.63
N VAL A 66 -11.08 -10.31 8.64
CA VAL A 66 -11.37 -9.38 7.54
C VAL A 66 -10.24 -8.36 7.39
N MET A 67 -9.71 -7.84 8.51
CA MET A 67 -8.58 -6.94 8.50
C MET A 67 -7.33 -7.60 7.87
N ILE A 68 -6.99 -8.82 8.29
CA ILE A 68 -5.85 -9.59 7.77
C ILE A 68 -6.00 -9.87 6.26
N ILE A 69 -7.20 -10.22 5.81
CA ILE A 69 -7.49 -10.39 4.38
C ILE A 69 -7.28 -9.07 3.64
N GLY A 70 -7.78 -7.96 4.19
CA GLY A 70 -7.54 -6.62 3.66
C GLY A 70 -6.05 -6.30 3.54
N GLN A 71 -5.25 -6.63 4.56
CA GLN A 71 -3.79 -6.44 4.55
C GLN A 71 -3.10 -7.30 3.48
N ALA A 72 -3.53 -8.55 3.30
CA ALA A 72 -3.02 -9.39 2.23
C ALA A 72 -3.31 -8.78 0.85
N VAL A 73 -4.55 -8.32 0.62
CA VAL A 73 -4.95 -7.66 -0.64
C VAL A 73 -4.19 -6.34 -0.85
N ALA A 74 -3.98 -5.55 0.20
CA ALA A 74 -3.15 -4.35 0.14
C ALA A 74 -1.69 -4.68 -0.22
N GLY A 75 -1.16 -5.80 0.29
CA GLY A 75 0.15 -6.33 -0.09
C GLY A 75 0.24 -6.71 -1.57
N VAL A 76 -0.81 -7.31 -2.13
CA VAL A 76 -0.90 -7.54 -3.60
C VAL A 76 -0.84 -6.21 -4.34
N GLY A 77 -1.61 -5.23 -3.88
CA GLY A 77 -1.66 -3.90 -4.49
C GLY A 77 -0.30 -3.21 -4.51
N PHE A 78 0.39 -3.22 -3.38
CA PHE A 78 1.72 -2.64 -3.26
C PHE A 78 2.77 -3.38 -4.10
N GLY A 79 2.87 -4.71 -3.97
CA GLY A 79 3.86 -5.52 -4.69
C GLY A 79 3.73 -5.39 -6.21
N ALA A 80 2.50 -5.42 -6.73
CA ALA A 80 2.24 -5.27 -8.16
C ALA A 80 2.56 -3.86 -8.66
N SER A 81 2.09 -2.82 -7.95
CA SER A 81 2.29 -1.42 -8.36
C SER A 81 3.75 -0.99 -8.28
N PHE A 82 4.46 -1.37 -7.22
CA PHE A 82 5.84 -0.98 -6.99
C PHE A 82 6.78 -1.64 -8.00
N SER A 83 6.65 -2.96 -8.21
CA SER A 83 7.42 -3.69 -9.23
C SER A 83 7.16 -3.14 -10.64
N ALA A 84 5.89 -2.84 -10.95
CA ALA A 84 5.53 -2.21 -12.22
C ALA A 84 6.15 -0.82 -12.39
N ALA A 85 6.11 0.04 -11.37
CA ALA A 85 6.68 1.37 -11.41
C ALA A 85 8.20 1.34 -11.67
N LEU A 86 8.93 0.46 -10.97
CA LEU A 86 10.35 0.26 -11.23
C LEU A 86 10.61 -0.17 -12.68
N ARG A 87 9.83 -1.12 -13.21
CA ARG A 87 9.98 -1.62 -14.58
C ARG A 87 9.58 -0.61 -15.65
N LEU A 88 8.71 0.35 -15.34
CA LEU A 88 8.35 1.44 -16.24
C LEU A 88 9.42 2.54 -16.25
N ILE A 89 10.00 2.86 -15.09
CA ILE A 89 10.94 3.97 -14.94
C ILE A 89 12.38 3.57 -15.30
N PHE A 90 12.82 2.38 -14.87
CA PHE A 90 14.22 1.96 -15.01
C PHE A 90 14.73 1.90 -16.46
N PRO A 91 13.96 1.46 -17.47
CA PRO A 91 14.41 1.46 -18.86
C PRO A 91 14.64 2.86 -19.46
N LEU A 92 14.03 3.91 -18.88
CA LEU A 92 14.19 5.29 -19.34
C LEU A 92 15.53 5.91 -18.86
N ALA A 93 16.20 5.29 -17.89
CA ALA A 93 17.44 5.80 -17.30
C ALA A 93 18.68 5.35 -18.09
N ALA A 94 19.55 6.31 -18.43
CA ALA A 94 20.88 6.00 -18.96
C ALA A 94 21.68 5.15 -17.97
N ALA A 95 22.57 4.28 -18.46
CA ALA A 95 23.27 3.28 -17.64
C ALA A 95 23.98 3.89 -16.41
N HIS A 96 24.58 5.07 -16.56
CA HIS A 96 25.28 5.79 -15.50
C HIS A 96 24.35 6.52 -14.50
N GLN A 97 23.07 6.71 -14.82
CA GLN A 97 22.09 7.38 -13.96
C GLN A 97 21.17 6.41 -13.20
N ARG A 98 21.18 5.12 -13.54
CA ARG A 98 20.28 4.09 -12.97
C ARG A 98 20.31 4.06 -11.44
N ALA A 99 21.50 4.16 -10.84
CA ALA A 99 21.64 4.20 -9.38
C ALA A 99 20.93 5.41 -8.77
N GLY A 100 21.09 6.61 -9.38
CA GLY A 100 20.41 7.83 -8.94
C GLY A 100 18.89 7.78 -9.12
N VAL A 101 18.41 7.21 -10.23
CA VAL A 101 16.97 7.05 -10.48
C VAL A 101 16.34 6.11 -9.44
N VAL A 102 16.97 4.96 -9.17
CA VAL A 102 16.49 4.04 -8.12
C VAL A 102 16.51 4.71 -6.75
N ALA A 103 17.59 5.43 -6.41
CA ALA A 103 17.66 6.17 -5.15
C ALA A 103 16.54 7.20 -5.03
N GLY A 104 16.26 7.98 -6.09
CA GLY A 104 15.16 8.94 -6.12
C GLY A 104 13.79 8.29 -5.91
N ILE A 105 13.52 7.14 -6.56
CA ILE A 105 12.29 6.38 -6.35
C ILE A 105 12.15 5.95 -4.89
N TYR A 106 13.21 5.46 -4.26
CA TYR A 106 13.18 5.05 -2.86
C TYR A 106 12.99 6.23 -1.91
N VAL A 107 13.65 7.37 -2.15
CA VAL A 107 13.45 8.59 -1.34
C VAL A 107 11.98 9.00 -1.38
N VAL A 108 11.39 9.11 -2.58
CA VAL A 108 9.98 9.48 -2.73
C VAL A 108 9.08 8.44 -2.06
N SER A 109 9.35 7.15 -2.23
CA SER A 109 8.55 6.07 -1.64
C SER A 109 8.60 6.08 -0.12
N TYR A 110 9.78 6.24 0.47
CA TYR A 110 9.94 6.30 1.93
C TYR A 110 9.34 7.56 2.53
N VAL A 111 9.44 8.69 1.86
CA VAL A 111 8.75 9.92 2.30
C VAL A 111 7.23 9.73 2.22
N ALA A 112 6.74 9.16 1.13
CA ALA A 112 5.30 8.89 0.94
C ALA A 112 4.74 7.88 1.94
N PHE A 113 5.56 6.93 2.43
CA PHE A 113 5.17 6.01 3.51
C PHE A 113 5.32 6.62 4.91
N GLY A 114 6.48 7.21 5.17
CA GLY A 114 6.86 7.67 6.51
C GLY A 114 6.03 8.84 6.98
N VAL A 115 5.77 9.84 6.12
CA VAL A 115 5.05 11.05 6.52
C VAL A 115 3.62 10.73 6.99
N PRO A 116 2.79 9.97 6.25
CA PRO A 116 1.44 9.63 6.72
C PRO A 116 1.44 8.75 7.98
N ILE A 117 2.40 7.83 8.13
CA ILE A 117 2.52 6.99 9.33
C ILE A 117 2.85 7.83 10.57
N VAL A 118 3.80 8.77 10.43
CA VAL A 118 4.15 9.67 11.55
C VAL A 118 2.93 10.52 11.93
N ILE A 119 2.23 11.10 10.96
CA ILE A 119 1.01 11.86 11.20
C ILE A 119 -0.03 11.00 11.93
N GLU A 120 -0.32 9.80 11.43
CA GLU A 120 -1.26 8.85 12.05
C GLU A 120 -0.88 8.54 13.51
N SER A 121 0.39 8.24 13.77
CA SER A 121 0.87 7.95 15.13
C SER A 121 0.67 9.10 16.12
N GLN A 122 0.79 10.36 15.66
CA GLN A 122 0.57 11.53 16.51
C GLN A 122 -0.92 11.79 16.76
N LEU A 123 -1.80 11.36 15.83
CA LEU A 123 -3.24 11.51 15.94
C LEU A 123 -3.87 10.49 16.90
N VAL A 124 -3.24 9.33 17.13
CA VAL A 124 -3.74 8.29 18.06
C VAL A 124 -3.91 8.82 19.49
N GLY A 125 -2.99 9.67 19.96
CA GLY A 125 -3.04 10.27 21.30
C GLY A 125 -4.31 11.11 21.56
N PRO A 126 -4.55 12.18 20.77
CA PRO A 126 -5.69 13.08 20.98
C PRO A 126 -7.03 12.56 20.44
N LEU A 127 -7.05 11.79 19.34
CA LEU A 127 -8.28 11.40 18.65
C LEU A 127 -8.68 9.93 18.87
N GLY A 128 -7.80 9.12 19.45
CA GLY A 128 -7.97 7.68 19.56
C GLY A 128 -7.60 6.93 18.27
N GLU A 129 -7.52 5.59 18.35
CA GLU A 129 -7.00 4.75 17.26
C GLU A 129 -7.90 4.74 16.02
N ILE A 130 -9.23 4.65 16.17
CA ILE A 130 -10.12 4.51 15.01
C ILE A 130 -10.10 5.76 14.12
N PRO A 131 -10.23 7.00 14.64
CA PRO A 131 -10.13 8.20 13.81
C PRO A 131 -8.75 8.36 13.14
N ALA A 132 -7.66 7.98 13.81
CA ALA A 132 -6.32 8.02 13.23
C ALA A 132 -6.19 7.08 12.02
N VAL A 133 -6.72 5.85 12.14
CA VAL A 133 -6.77 4.86 11.05
C VAL A 133 -7.63 5.35 9.88
N VAL A 134 -8.75 6.03 10.16
CA VAL A 134 -9.61 6.62 9.12
C VAL A 134 -8.86 7.71 8.36
N CYS A 135 -8.19 8.63 9.06
CA CYS A 135 -7.38 9.69 8.43
C CYS A 135 -6.26 9.10 7.55
N TYR A 136 -5.56 8.08 8.04
CA TYR A 136 -4.53 7.39 7.27
C TYR A 136 -5.09 6.69 6.02
N THR A 137 -6.24 6.03 6.16
CA THR A 137 -6.92 5.37 5.03
C THR A 137 -7.36 6.40 3.98
N ALA A 138 -7.88 7.55 4.39
CA ALA A 138 -8.22 8.63 3.46
C ALA A 138 -6.97 9.18 2.75
N LEU A 139 -5.88 9.41 3.48
CA LEU A 139 -4.60 9.90 2.93
C LEU A 139 -3.98 8.93 1.91
N THR A 140 -4.23 7.63 2.03
CA THR A 140 -3.68 6.61 1.11
C THR A 140 -4.62 6.31 -0.06
N VAL A 141 -5.93 6.29 0.16
CA VAL A 141 -6.93 6.02 -0.89
C VAL A 141 -7.08 7.20 -1.86
N LEU A 142 -7.03 8.45 -1.38
CA LEU A 142 -7.19 9.63 -2.24
C LEU A 142 -6.16 9.68 -3.39
N PRO A 143 -4.84 9.57 -3.13
CA PRO A 143 -3.83 9.49 -4.20
C PRO A 143 -4.02 8.29 -5.13
N ALA A 144 -4.47 7.14 -4.61
CA ALA A 144 -4.74 5.96 -5.42
C ALA A 144 -5.88 6.19 -6.42
N LEU A 145 -6.96 6.85 -5.98
CA LEU A 145 -8.07 7.26 -6.85
C LEU A 145 -7.65 8.31 -7.87
N ILE A 146 -6.84 9.29 -7.47
CA ILE A 146 -6.25 10.29 -8.38
C ILE A 146 -5.41 9.58 -9.46
N SER A 147 -4.61 8.59 -9.08
CA SER A 147 -3.80 7.79 -10.00
C SER A 147 -4.65 6.99 -10.99
N LEU A 148 -5.76 6.38 -10.54
CA LEU A 148 -6.72 5.72 -11.44
C LEU A 148 -7.33 6.71 -12.43
N PHE A 149 -7.74 7.88 -11.94
CA PHE A 149 -8.33 8.90 -12.78
C PHE A 149 -7.33 9.44 -13.82
N ALA A 150 -6.09 9.70 -13.43
CA ALA A 150 -5.03 10.11 -14.34
C ALA A 150 -4.78 9.06 -15.44
N GLN A 151 -4.70 7.77 -15.08
CA GLN A 151 -4.51 6.69 -16.04
C GLN A 151 -5.68 6.54 -17.01
N THR A 152 -6.92 6.69 -16.54
CA THR A 152 -8.10 6.62 -17.43
C THR A 152 -8.13 7.78 -18.42
N ARG A 153 -7.65 8.97 -18.04
CA ARG A 153 -7.48 10.11 -18.97
C ARG A 153 -6.38 9.86 -20.00
N MET A 154 -5.22 9.37 -19.56
CA MET A 154 -4.10 9.08 -20.47
C MET A 154 -4.45 8.00 -21.51
N ARG A 155 -5.26 7.02 -21.13
CA ARG A 155 -5.72 5.94 -22.02
C ARG A 155 -6.82 6.36 -22.99
N ARG A 156 -7.48 7.49 -22.76
CA ARG A 156 -8.47 8.09 -23.68
C ARG A 156 -7.84 9.06 -24.68
N GLY A 157 -6.61 9.50 -24.45
CA GLY A 157 -5.88 10.43 -25.33
C GLY A 157 -4.83 9.76 -26.22
N ALA A 158 -4.72 8.43 -26.19
CA ALA A 158 -3.82 7.62 -27.01
C ALA A 158 -4.65 6.68 -27.90
#